data_AF-A0A7G9QVV5-F1
#
_entry.id   AF-A0A7G9QVV5-F1
#
_cell.length_a   1.000
_cell.length_b   1.000
_cell.length_c   1.000
_cell.angle_alpha   90.00
_cell.angle_beta   90.00
_cell.angle_gamma   90.00
#
_symmetry.space_group_name_H-M   'P 1'
#
loop_
_entity.id
_entity.type
_entity.pdbx_description
1 polymer ?
#
loop_
_entity_poly.entity_id
_entity_poly.type
_entity_poly.pdbx_seq_one_letter_code
_entity_poly.pdbx_strand_id
1 'polypeptide(L)'
;MTDSWLILSKRYGGDRRSPTANELSSAVHELFHESIPGMMESDYEEHGSASLRYGWDQGPMYVLDISRNGTVTFEQWADQDYEQELSPGQSMRVSEQRALELLSLLASGQPDQLRTEFKTGA
;
A
#
# COMPACT_ATOMS: atom_id res chain seq x y z
N MET A 1 -19.26 13.18 12.45
CA MET A 1 -18.40 11.98 12.55
C MET A 1 -17.51 12.05 11.33
N THR A 2 -16.20 11.89 11.48
CA THR A 2 -15.30 11.74 10.34
C THR A 2 -15.31 10.27 9.94
N ASP A 3 -15.93 9.97 8.81
CA ASP A 3 -15.93 8.62 8.28
C ASP A 3 -14.54 8.31 7.74
N SER A 4 -13.98 7.16 8.14
CA SER A 4 -12.76 6.68 7.55
C SER A 4 -13.06 5.96 6.24
N TRP A 5 -12.10 6.01 5.33
CA TRP A 5 -12.18 5.34 4.04
C TRP A 5 -10.93 4.50 3.82
N LEU A 6 -11.09 3.47 2.99
CA LEU A 6 -10.02 2.53 2.65
C LEU A 6 -10.09 2.25 1.14
N ILE A 7 -9.01 2.49 0.42
CA ILE A 7 -8.94 2.33 -1.03
C ILE A 7 -7.69 1.51 -1.38
N LEU A 8 -7.91 0.35 -1.99
CA LEU A 8 -6.86 -0.44 -2.63
C LEU A 8 -6.78 -0.07 -4.11
N SER A 9 -5.61 0.34 -4.56
CA SER A 9 -5.29 0.54 -5.99
C SER A 9 -4.38 -0.62 -6.41
N LYS A 10 -4.83 -1.46 -7.35
CA LYS A 10 -4.06 -2.63 -7.80
C LYS A 10 -3.04 -2.23 -8.88
N ARG A 11 -2.03 -3.10 -9.06
CA ARG A 11 -0.99 -2.92 -10.08
C ARG A 11 -1.54 -2.73 -11.50
N TYR A 12 -2.55 -3.50 -11.90
CA TYR A 12 -3.15 -3.40 -13.24
C TYR A 12 -4.24 -2.30 -13.32
N GLY A 13 -4.25 -1.40 -12.35
CA GLY A 13 -5.28 -0.39 -12.19
C GLY A 13 -6.54 -0.92 -11.50
N GLY A 14 -7.45 0.01 -11.23
CA GLY A 14 -8.72 -0.25 -10.57
C GLY A 14 -8.66 -0.01 -9.07
N ASP A 15 -9.50 0.92 -8.63
CA ASP A 15 -9.67 1.26 -7.22
C ASP A 15 -10.79 0.42 -6.61
N ARG A 16 -10.49 -0.20 -5.47
CA ARG A 16 -11.45 -0.92 -4.66
C ARG A 16 -11.62 -0.22 -3.31
N ARG A 17 -12.82 0.31 -3.08
CA ARG A 17 -13.23 0.79 -1.75
C ARG A 17 -13.54 -0.38 -0.84
N SER A 18 -13.09 -0.30 0.40
CA SER A 18 -13.29 -1.30 1.45
C SER A 18 -12.94 -2.72 0.96
N PRO A 19 -11.69 -2.95 0.52
CA PRO A 19 -11.24 -4.24 0.01
C PRO A 19 -11.40 -5.35 1.06
N THR A 20 -11.79 -6.54 0.60
CA THR A 20 -11.81 -7.76 1.40
C THR A 20 -10.40 -8.34 1.58
N ALA A 21 -10.21 -9.22 2.57
CA ALA A 21 -8.94 -9.90 2.79
C ALA A 21 -8.45 -10.68 1.55
N ASN A 22 -9.38 -11.29 0.80
CA ASN A 22 -9.06 -11.99 -0.43
C ASN A 22 -8.58 -11.03 -1.53
N GLU A 23 -9.17 -9.83 -1.62
CA GLU A 23 -8.73 -8.81 -2.59
C GLU A 23 -7.35 -8.24 -2.24
N LEU A 24 -7.04 -8.07 -0.95
CA LEU A 24 -5.69 -7.71 -0.49
C LEU A 24 -4.67 -8.79 -0.84
N SER A 25 -4.98 -10.06 -0.54
CA SER A 25 -4.10 -11.19 -0.85
C SER A 25 -3.88 -11.33 -2.36
N SER A 26 -4.92 -11.15 -3.18
CA SER A 26 -4.79 -11.17 -4.65
C SER A 26 -3.86 -10.07 -5.14
N ALA A 27 -4.03 -8.84 -4.63
CA ALA A 27 -3.21 -7.71 -5.05
C ALA A 27 -1.73 -7.90 -4.69
N VAL A 28 -1.42 -8.48 -3.53
CA VAL A 28 -0.05 -8.86 -3.17
C VAL A 28 0.46 -9.97 -4.10
N HIS A 29 -0.33 -11.02 -4.29
CA HIS A 29 0.08 -12.15 -5.11
C HIS A 29 0.42 -11.71 -6.55
N GLU A 30 -0.36 -10.80 -7.13
CA GLU A 30 -0.12 -10.21 -8.46
C GLU A 30 1.22 -9.47 -8.57
N LEU A 31 1.77 -8.94 -7.47
CA LEU A 31 3.07 -8.26 -7.45
C LEU A 31 4.24 -9.25 -7.45
N PHE A 32 4.11 -10.35 -6.70
CA PHE A 32 5.18 -11.33 -6.52
C PHE A 32 5.18 -12.43 -7.59
N HIS A 33 4.02 -12.70 -8.20
CA HIS A 33 3.83 -13.75 -9.20
C HIS A 33 3.34 -13.14 -10.52
N GLU A 34 4.29 -12.58 -11.26
CA GLU A 34 4.05 -12.02 -12.60
C GLU A 34 3.81 -13.14 -13.62
N SER A 35 2.61 -13.17 -14.20
CA SER A 35 2.21 -14.18 -15.18
C SER A 35 1.79 -13.60 -16.52
N ILE A 36 1.97 -12.29 -16.75
CA ILE A 36 1.60 -11.64 -18.02
C ILE A 36 2.68 -11.93 -19.08
N PRO A 37 2.39 -12.72 -20.12
CA PRO A 37 3.33 -12.95 -21.20
C PRO A 37 3.50 -11.68 -22.03
N GLY A 38 4.75 -11.23 -22.22
CA GLY A 38 5.07 -10.15 -23.14
C GLY A 38 5.17 -8.75 -22.54
N MET A 39 5.12 -8.59 -21.22
CA MET A 39 5.51 -7.31 -20.59
C MET A 39 7.03 -7.10 -20.70
N MET A 40 7.42 -5.90 -21.16
CA MET A 40 8.81 -5.45 -21.24
C MET A 40 9.21 -4.66 -20.01
N GLU A 41 10.52 -4.48 -19.78
CA GLU A 41 11.05 -3.75 -18.63
C GLU A 41 10.48 -2.33 -18.51
N SER A 42 10.23 -1.68 -19.64
CA SER A 42 9.62 -0.35 -19.75
C SER A 42 8.16 -0.30 -19.28
N ASP A 43 7.41 -1.41 -19.37
CA ASP A 43 6.03 -1.48 -18.86
C ASP A 43 6.00 -1.46 -17.32
N TYR A 44 7.14 -1.70 -16.67
CA TYR A 44 7.28 -1.69 -15.21
C TYR A 44 7.63 -0.32 -14.65
N GLU A 45 8.22 0.57 -15.45
CA GLU A 45 8.61 1.92 -15.02
C GLU A 45 7.40 2.85 -14.87
N GLU A 46 6.30 2.60 -15.59
CA GLU A 46 5.12 3.46 -15.49
C GLU A 46 4.25 3.17 -14.25
N HIS A 47 3.83 1.94 -13.93
CA HIS A 47 3.12 1.66 -12.66
C HIS A 47 3.18 0.16 -12.26
N GLY A 48 4.21 -0.22 -11.49
CA GLY A 48 4.47 -1.61 -11.05
C GLY A 48 4.08 -1.94 -9.61
N SER A 49 3.32 -1.09 -8.91
CA SER A 49 2.99 -1.23 -7.49
C SER A 49 1.50 -1.39 -7.21
N ALA A 50 1.16 -1.96 -6.06
CA ALA A 50 -0.17 -1.87 -5.48
C ALA A 50 -0.09 -0.98 -4.23
N SER A 51 -1.08 -0.11 -4.07
CA SER A 51 -1.14 0.82 -2.93
C SER A 51 -2.43 0.66 -2.15
N LEU A 52 -2.33 0.73 -0.82
CA LEU A 52 -3.48 0.83 0.06
C LEU A 52 -3.45 2.18 0.78
N ARG A 53 -4.55 2.92 0.63
CA ARG A 53 -4.74 4.23 1.23
C ARG A 53 -5.83 4.13 2.30
N TYR A 54 -5.51 4.56 3.51
CA TYR A 54 -6.43 4.64 4.64
C TYR A 54 -6.42 6.06 5.19
N GLY A 55 -7.59 6.70 5.29
CA GLY A 55 -7.67 8.08 5.73
C GLY A 55 -9.06 8.48 6.19
N TRP A 56 -9.24 9.78 6.40
CA TRP A 56 -10.52 10.40 6.75
C TRP A 56 -10.80 11.55 5.79
N ASP A 57 -12.07 11.89 5.61
CA ASP A 57 -12.46 13.05 4.78
C ASP A 57 -11.85 14.37 5.28
N GLN A 58 -11.59 14.44 6.60
CA GLN A 58 -10.96 15.56 7.28
C GLN A 58 -9.92 15.00 8.25
N GLY A 59 -8.71 14.77 7.77
CA GLY A 59 -7.63 14.22 8.58
C GLY A 59 -6.53 13.58 7.75
N PRO A 60 -5.54 12.97 8.43
CA PRO A 60 -4.39 12.41 7.77
C PRO A 60 -4.75 11.22 6.89
N MET A 61 -3.98 11.00 5.83
CA MET A 61 -4.01 9.81 5.03
C MET A 61 -2.72 9.02 5.24
N TYR A 62 -2.85 7.71 5.32
CA TYR A 62 -1.76 6.76 5.39
C TYR A 62 -1.72 5.96 4.10
N VAL A 63 -0.53 5.84 3.52
CA VAL A 63 -0.32 5.13 2.25
C VAL A 63 0.70 4.03 2.47
N LEU A 64 0.35 2.81 2.08
CA LEU A 64 1.28 1.70 1.99
C LEU A 64 1.38 1.28 0.53
N ASP A 65 2.52 1.56 -0.09
CA ASP A 65 2.84 1.15 -1.46
C ASP A 65 3.72 -0.10 -1.45
N ILE A 66 3.42 -1.08 -2.29
CA ILE A 66 4.21 -2.29 -2.45
C ILE A 66 4.56 -2.46 -3.91
N SER A 67 5.85 -2.51 -4.20
CA SER A 67 6.37 -2.79 -5.53
C SER A 67 6.63 -4.28 -5.76
N ARG A 68 6.69 -4.68 -7.04
CA ARG A 68 7.03 -6.04 -7.49
C ARG A 68 8.31 -6.66 -6.89
N ASN A 69 9.27 -5.84 -6.47
CA ASN A 69 10.54 -6.34 -5.94
C ASN A 69 10.48 -6.63 -4.42
N GLY A 70 9.32 -6.41 -3.80
CA GLY A 70 9.07 -6.55 -2.37
C GLY A 70 9.46 -5.32 -1.55
N THR A 71 9.81 -4.20 -2.19
CA THR A 71 9.95 -2.92 -1.48
C THR A 71 8.58 -2.41 -1.12
N VAL A 72 8.39 -2.17 0.18
CA VAL A 72 7.20 -1.55 0.75
C VAL A 72 7.58 -0.17 1.24
N THR A 73 6.79 0.84 0.89
CA THR A 73 6.95 2.21 1.37
C THR A 73 5.72 2.61 2.17
N PHE A 74 5.92 3.14 3.38
CA PHE A 74 4.89 3.68 4.24
C PHE A 74 5.03 5.18 4.34
N GLU A 75 3.96 5.90 3.99
CA GLU A 75 3.90 7.36 3.97
C GLU A 75 2.71 7.86 4.79
N GLN A 76 2.83 9.11 5.23
CA GLN A 76 1.76 9.79 5.93
C GLN A 76 1.61 11.21 5.39
N TRP A 77 0.38 11.56 5.05
CA TRP A 77 -0.02 12.82 4.45
C TRP A 77 -1.05 13.53 5.32
N ALA A 78 -1.07 14.86 5.29
CA ALA A 78 -1.98 15.68 6.09
C ALA A 78 -3.43 15.61 5.59
N ASP A 79 -3.59 15.32 4.30
CA ASP A 79 -4.84 15.27 3.56
C ASP A 79 -4.74 14.22 2.43
N GLN A 80 -5.86 14.03 1.74
CA GLN A 80 -6.02 13.08 0.63
C GLN A 80 -5.46 13.59 -0.71
N ASP A 81 -5.15 14.88 -0.81
CA ASP A 81 -4.65 15.54 -2.02
C ASP A 81 -3.11 15.51 -2.08
N TYR A 82 -2.48 14.86 -1.09
CA TYR A 82 -1.03 14.76 -0.95
C TYR A 82 -0.35 16.14 -0.83
N GLU A 83 -1.04 17.17 -0.28
CA GLU A 83 -0.46 18.53 -0.24
C GLU A 83 0.72 18.64 0.74
N GLN A 84 0.63 17.94 1.88
CA GLN A 84 1.67 17.99 2.91
C GLN A 84 2.02 16.59 3.44
N GLU A 85 3.28 16.19 3.24
CA GLU A 85 3.86 15.02 3.88
C GLU A 85 4.08 15.31 5.38
N LEU A 86 3.53 14.46 6.26
CA LEU A 86 3.66 14.59 7.72
C LEU A 86 4.88 13.87 8.27
N SER A 87 5.37 12.86 7.57
CA SER A 87 6.60 12.15 7.92
C SER A 87 7.26 11.58 6.66
N PRO A 88 8.60 11.66 6.54
CA PRO A 88 9.32 11.06 5.41
C PRO A 88 8.91 9.62 5.20
N GLY A 89 8.61 9.25 3.94
CA GLY A 89 8.36 7.88 3.53
C GLY A 89 9.43 6.92 4.05
N GLN A 90 9.00 5.83 4.68
CA GLN A 90 9.88 4.77 5.18
C GLN A 90 9.77 3.56 4.28
N SER A 91 10.90 3.04 3.80
CA SER A 91 10.90 1.88 2.91
C SER A 91 11.70 0.72 3.49
N MET A 92 11.20 -0.50 3.29
CA MET A 92 11.91 -1.74 3.60
C MET A 92 11.58 -2.83 2.58
N ARG A 93 12.49 -3.79 2.40
CA ARG A 93 12.25 -4.95 1.54
C ARG A 93 11.74 -6.12 2.34
N VAL A 94 10.66 -6.75 1.89
CA VAL A 94 9.98 -7.82 2.62
C VAL A 94 9.59 -9.00 1.71
N SER A 95 9.23 -10.13 2.32
CA SER A 95 8.63 -11.26 1.62
C SER A 95 7.16 -11.01 1.27
N GLU A 96 6.61 -11.79 0.34
CA GLU A 96 5.18 -11.74 -0.03
C GLU A 96 4.25 -11.82 1.20
N GLN A 97 4.49 -12.81 2.06
CA GLN A 97 3.73 -13.00 3.28
C GLN A 97 3.78 -11.76 4.18
N ARG A 98 4.97 -11.17 4.32
CA ARG A 98 5.16 -9.99 5.17
C ARG A 98 4.50 -8.74 4.56
N ALA A 99 4.51 -8.59 3.24
CA ALA A 99 3.79 -7.51 2.56
C ALA A 99 2.27 -7.59 2.85
N LEU A 100 1.70 -8.80 2.81
CA LEU A 100 0.28 -9.03 3.14
C LEU A 100 -0.06 -8.70 4.60
N GLU A 101 0.82 -9.05 5.54
CA GLU A 101 0.65 -8.69 6.96
C GLU A 101 0.58 -7.17 7.16
N LEU A 102 1.49 -6.43 6.54
CA LEU A 102 1.54 -4.97 6.64
C LEU A 102 0.30 -4.30 6.01
N LEU A 103 -0.14 -4.79 4.84
CA LEU A 103 -1.40 -4.38 4.23
C LEU A 103 -2.60 -4.63 5.15
N SER A 104 -2.63 -5.80 5.77
CA SER A 104 -3.73 -6.20 6.67
C SER A 104 -3.78 -5.33 7.93
N LEU A 105 -2.63 -4.91 8.45
CA LEU A 105 -2.55 -3.95 9.56
C LEU A 105 -3.19 -2.62 9.17
N LEU A 106 -2.84 -2.08 8.01
CA LEU A 106 -3.42 -0.81 7.54
C LEU A 106 -4.93 -0.94 7.26
N ALA A 107 -5.34 -2.03 6.60
CA ALA A 107 -6.75 -2.31 6.32
C ALA A 107 -7.61 -2.46 7.59
N SER A 108 -6.99 -2.86 8.69
CA SER A 108 -7.64 -2.97 10.01
C SER A 108 -7.64 -1.65 10.79
N GLY A 109 -7.19 -0.55 10.18
CA GLY A 109 -7.13 0.76 10.82
C GLY A 109 -6.05 0.88 11.90
N GLN A 110 -4.92 0.18 11.75
CA GLN A 110 -3.82 0.17 12.73
C GLN A 110 -2.53 0.84 12.20
N PRO A 111 -2.55 2.11 11.76
CA PRO A 111 -1.37 2.79 11.20
C PRO A 111 -0.24 3.00 12.23
N ASP A 112 -0.55 3.10 13.53
CA ASP A 112 0.48 3.26 14.56
C ASP A 112 1.27 1.96 14.82
N GLN A 113 0.59 0.81 14.73
CA GLN A 113 1.28 -0.48 14.77
C GLN A 113 2.17 -0.63 13.54
N LEU A 114 1.66 -0.29 12.36
CA LEU A 114 2.42 -0.31 11.12
C LEU A 114 3.68 0.57 11.20
N ARG A 115 3.57 1.78 11.76
CA ARG A 115 4.72 2.66 12.02
C ARG A 115 5.77 2.00 12.92
N THR A 116 5.35 1.19 13.88
CA THR A 116 6.27 0.46 14.76
C THR A 116 7.04 -0.60 13.98
N GLU A 117 6.35 -1.34 13.10
CA GLU A 117 6.98 -2.36 12.25
C GLU A 117 8.12 -1.79 11.39
N PHE A 118 7.93 -0.59 10.80
CA PHE A 118 8.97 0.08 10.00
C PHE A 118 10.13 0.64 10.84
N LYS A 119 9.93 0.92 12.12
CA LYS A 119 11.01 1.33 13.04
C LYS A 119 11.85 0.15 13.53
N THR A 120 11.25 -1.03 13.65
CA THR A 120 11.92 -2.24 14.13
C THR A 120 12.50 -3.12 13.02
N GLY A 121 12.00 -2.97 11.79
CA GLY A 121 12.38 -3.77 10.62
C GLY A 121 13.38 -3.13 9.67
N ALA A 122 13.82 -1.90 9.93
CA ALA A 122 14.91 -1.21 9.22
C ALA A 122 16.27 -1.49 9.89
#